data_AF-A0A0N4WT32-F1
#
_entry.id   AF-A0A0N4WT32-F1
#
_cell.length_a   1.000
_cell.length_b   1.000
_cell.length_c   1.000
_cell.angle_alpha   90.00
_cell.angle_beta   90.00
_cell.angle_gamma   90.00
#
_symmetry.space_group_name_H-M   'P 1'
#
loop_
_entity.id
_entity.type
_entity.pdbx_description
1 polymer ?
#
loop_
_entity_poly.entity_id
_entity_poly.type
_entity_poly.pdbx_seq_one_letter_code
_entity_poly.pdbx_strand_id
1 'polypeptide(L)'
;MRNLATQYGAHVTMVVHPVKTDGDGDLDILHLGGSCSVTQEADNVLTIQRRRDDRDRGKIRKFLYISKNRYGGRKVEIDQLEMVFQPTTYSHTMIDHSAKN
;
A
#
# COMPACT_ATOMS: atom_id res chain seq x y z
N MET A 1 -13.11 9.18 -11.52
CA MET A 1 -12.65 7.91 -12.15
C MET A 1 -13.58 6.74 -11.85
N ARG A 2 -14.18 6.68 -10.66
CA ARG A 2 -15.12 5.61 -10.29
C ARG A 2 -16.28 5.43 -11.29
N ASN A 3 -16.89 6.52 -11.74
CA ASN A 3 -18.00 6.45 -12.71
C ASN A 3 -17.60 5.74 -14.01
N LEU A 4 -16.38 5.96 -14.51
CA LEU A 4 -15.86 5.26 -15.68
C LEU A 4 -15.80 3.75 -15.44
N ALA A 5 -15.21 3.34 -14.31
CA ALA A 5 -15.10 1.92 -13.95
C ALA A 5 -16.47 1.26 -13.82
N THR A 6 -17.44 1.92 -13.16
CA THR A 6 -18.80 1.41 -12.96
C THR A 6 -19.62 1.37 -14.24
N GLN A 7 -19.56 2.41 -15.08
CA GLN A 7 -20.38 2.48 -16.31
C GLN A 7 -19.90 1.52 -17.39
N TYR A 8 -18.59 1.32 -17.51
CA TYR A 8 -18.00 0.54 -18.60
C TYR A 8 -17.44 -0.82 -18.15
N GLY A 9 -17.56 -1.16 -16.86
CA GLY A 9 -16.98 -2.40 -16.30
C GLY A 9 -15.46 -2.46 -16.38
N ALA A 10 -14.79 -1.31 -16.49
CA ALA A 10 -13.33 -1.23 -16.66
C ALA A 10 -12.60 -1.34 -15.31
N HIS A 11 -11.51 -2.10 -15.27
CA HIS A 11 -10.60 -2.10 -14.13
C HIS A 11 -9.66 -0.88 -14.20
N VAL A 12 -9.76 0.00 -13.21
CA VAL A 12 -8.96 1.23 -13.14
C VAL A 12 -7.98 1.13 -11.97
N THR A 13 -6.69 1.28 -12.27
CA THR A 13 -5.63 1.44 -11.26
C THR A 13 -5.03 2.82 -11.38
N MET A 14 -4.87 3.51 -10.26
CA MET A 14 -4.31 4.86 -10.21
C MET A 14 -3.16 4.93 -9.21
N VAL A 15 -2.07 5.59 -9.61
CA VAL A 15 -0.94 5.88 -8.73
C VAL A 15 -1.12 7.30 -8.19
N VAL A 16 -1.04 7.42 -6.86
CA VAL A 16 -1.23 8.67 -6.15
C VAL A 16 -0.04 8.91 -5.25
N HIS A 17 0.52 10.11 -5.29
CA HIS A 17 1.60 10.50 -4.39
C HIS A 17 1.04 10.90 -3.02
N PRO A 18 1.61 10.40 -1.91
CA PRO A 18 1.22 10.84 -0.58
C PRO A 18 1.58 12.32 -0.36
N VAL A 19 0.90 12.96 0.59
CA VAL A 19 1.29 14.31 1.03
C VAL A 19 2.63 14.21 1.76
N LYS A 20 3.48 15.23 1.64
CA LYS A 20 4.73 15.30 2.42
C LYS A 20 4.39 15.29 3.91
N THR A 21 4.96 14.35 4.64
CA THR A 21 4.88 14.27 6.11
C THR A 21 6.23 14.66 6.71
N ASP A 22 6.23 15.39 7.80
CA ASP A 22 7.45 15.91 8.44
C ASP A 22 8.21 14.87 9.28
N GLY A 23 7.85 13.58 9.21
CA GLY A 23 8.40 12.52 10.07
C GLY A 23 8.78 11.24 9.34
N ASP A 24 9.70 10.47 9.96
CA ASP A 24 10.18 9.13 9.54
C ASP A 24 9.18 8.00 9.95
N GLY A 25 7.93 8.37 10.23
CA GLY A 25 6.87 7.47 10.67
C GLY A 25 6.12 6.84 9.49
N ASP A 26 5.32 5.82 9.78
CA ASP A 26 4.56 5.13 8.74
C ASP A 26 3.47 6.01 8.13
N LEU A 27 3.27 5.84 6.82
CA LEU A 27 2.16 6.39 6.09
C LEU A 27 0.86 5.71 6.54
N ASP A 28 0.03 6.44 7.26
CA ASP A 28 -1.37 6.14 7.46
C ASP A 28 -2.19 6.61 6.23
N ILE A 29 -3.37 6.03 6.05
CA ILE A 29 -4.34 6.41 5.02
C ILE A 29 -4.70 7.91 5.09
N LEU A 30 -4.61 8.52 6.28
CA LEU A 30 -4.80 9.95 6.51
C LEU A 30 -3.69 10.80 5.87
N HIS A 31 -2.48 10.28 5.72
CA HIS A 31 -1.37 10.94 5.02
C HIS A 31 -1.54 10.96 3.49
N LEU A 32 -2.57 10.27 2.98
CA LEU A 32 -3.05 10.42 1.60
C LEU A 32 -4.02 11.61 1.45
N GLY A 33 -4.18 12.45 2.48
CA GLY A 33 -5.25 13.44 2.66
C GLY A 33 -5.45 14.49 1.57
N GLY A 34 -4.43 14.82 0.76
CA GLY A 34 -4.60 15.63 -0.46
C GLY A 34 -5.44 14.94 -1.55
N SER A 35 -5.67 13.63 -1.37
CA SER A 35 -6.38 12.72 -2.27
C SER A 35 -7.57 12.05 -1.56
N CYS A 36 -8.10 12.67 -0.49
CA CYS A 36 -9.16 12.09 0.35
C CYS A 36 -10.41 11.69 -0.47
N SER A 37 -10.74 12.45 -1.53
CA SER A 37 -11.79 12.07 -2.48
C SER A 37 -11.46 10.76 -3.22
N VAL A 38 -10.21 10.56 -3.62
CA VAL A 38 -9.78 9.35 -4.33
C VAL A 38 -9.85 8.11 -3.43
N THR A 39 -9.31 8.20 -2.22
CA THR A 39 -9.29 7.04 -1.31
C THR A 39 -10.70 6.65 -0.85
N GLN A 40 -11.64 7.62 -0.75
CA GLN A 40 -13.05 7.36 -0.51
C GLN A 40 -13.71 6.65 -1.70
N GLU A 41 -13.51 7.16 -2.91
CA GLU A 41 -14.06 6.59 -4.14
C GLU A 41 -13.53 5.19 -4.45
N ALA A 42 -12.24 4.96 -4.21
CA ALA A 42 -11.57 3.70 -4.52
C ALA A 42 -12.16 2.52 -3.73
N ASP A 43 -12.25 1.36 -4.38
CA ASP A 43 -12.64 0.11 -3.73
C ASP A 43 -11.49 -0.48 -2.91
N ASN A 44 -10.27 -0.41 -3.46
CA ASN A 44 -9.04 -0.87 -2.82
C ASN A 44 -8.04 0.28 -2.74
N VAL A 45 -7.31 0.36 -1.62
CA VAL A 45 -6.18 1.28 -1.43
C VAL A 45 -5.00 0.46 -0.97
N LEU A 46 -3.93 0.50 -1.76
CA LEU A 46 -2.68 -0.20 -1.49
C LEU A 46 -1.57 0.84 -1.30
N THR A 47 -0.75 0.66 -0.26
CA THR A 47 0.34 1.59 0.07
C THR A 47 1.66 0.86 0.07
N ILE A 48 2.67 1.36 -0.64
CA ILE A 48 4.04 0.82 -0.60
C ILE A 48 4.87 1.73 0.30
N GLN A 49 5.47 1.15 1.34
CA GLN A 49 6.28 1.90 2.31
C GLN A 49 7.66 1.30 2.46
N ARG A 50 8.62 2.16 2.79
CA ARG A 50 9.97 1.76 3.19
C ARG A 50 10.06 1.86 4.71
N ARG A 51 10.60 0.82 5.34
CA ARG A 51 10.89 0.79 6.78
C ARG A 51 12.35 0.40 6.97
N ARG A 52 12.98 0.98 8.00
CA ARG A 52 14.28 0.47 8.48
C ARG A 52 14.05 -0.85 9.19
N ASP A 53 14.97 -1.80 9.06
CA ASP A 53 14.92 -3.03 9.83
C ASP A 53 15.22 -2.72 11.31
N ASP A 54 14.41 -3.26 12.22
CA ASP A 54 14.55 -3.02 13.66
C ASP A 54 15.87 -3.57 14.22
N ARG A 55 16.39 -4.64 13.61
CA ARG A 55 17.64 -5.29 14.01
C ARG A 55 18.86 -4.69 13.32
N ASP A 56 18.67 -4.12 12.13
CA ASP A 56 19.73 -3.46 11.35
C ASP A 56 19.20 -2.19 10.68
N ARG A 57 19.43 -1.03 11.33
CA ARG A 57 18.99 0.26 10.81
C ARG A 57 19.64 0.67 9.48
N GLY A 58 20.72 0.01 9.06
CA GLY A 58 21.32 0.20 7.74
C GLY A 58 20.55 -0.49 6.62
N LYS A 59 19.68 -1.45 6.96
CA LYS A 59 18.86 -2.20 6.02
C LYS A 59 17.49 -1.56 5.87
N ILE A 60 17.09 -1.32 4.62
CA ILE A 60 15.76 -0.82 4.26
C ILE A 60 14.94 -1.96 3.68
N ARG A 61 13.78 -2.21 4.28
CA ARG A 61 12.77 -3.17 3.82
C ARG A 61 11.62 -2.42 3.18
N LYS A 62 10.95 -3.05 2.23
CA LYS A 62 9.76 -2.51 1.56
C LYS A 62 8.56 -3.37 1.90
N PHE A 63 7.42 -2.75 2.12
CA PHE A 63 6.19 -3.44 2.47
C PHE A 63 5.03 -2.90 1.66
N LEU A 64 4.14 -3.79 1.24
CA LEU A 64 2.85 -3.49 0.65
C LEU A 64 1.78 -3.61 1.74
N TYR A 65 1.05 -2.52 2.00
CA TYR A 65 -0.05 -2.47 2.96
C TYR A 65 -1.38 -2.46 2.24
N ILE A 66 -2.34 -3.23 2.75
CA ILE A 66 -3.71 -3.23 2.26
C ILE A 66 -4.53 -2.25 3.11
N SER A 67 -4.35 -0.96 2.85
CA SER A 67 -4.99 0.11 3.64
C SER A 67 -6.52 0.13 3.53
N LYS A 68 -7.08 -0.37 2.41
CA LYS A 68 -8.53 -0.52 2.23
C LYS A 68 -8.85 -1.69 1.31
N ASN A 69 -9.85 -2.48 1.67
CA ASN A 69 -10.53 -3.43 0.81
C ASN A 69 -12.04 -3.35 1.05
N ARG A 70 -12.80 -2.78 0.10
CA ARG A 70 -14.25 -2.58 0.25
C ARG A 70 -15.02 -3.90 0.25
N TYR A 71 -14.63 -4.87 -0.57
CA TYR A 71 -15.35 -6.14 -0.68
C TYR A 71 -15.17 -7.00 0.58
N GLY A 72 -13.95 -7.07 1.10
CA GLY A 72 -13.63 -7.82 2.32
C GLY A 72 -14.06 -7.12 3.62
N GLY A 73 -14.60 -5.89 3.55
CA GLY A 73 -15.12 -5.14 4.70
C GLY A 73 -14.11 -4.75 5.77
N ARG A 74 -12.80 -4.97 5.54
CA ARG A 74 -11.76 -4.84 6.57
C ARG A 74 -10.89 -3.61 6.28
N LYS A 75 -10.81 -2.69 7.25
CA LYS A 75 -9.70 -1.73 7.35
C LYS A 75 -8.53 -2.53 7.88
N VAL A 76 -7.51 -2.75 7.05
CA VAL A 76 -6.42 -3.63 7.41
C VAL A 76 -5.21 -2.80 7.78
N GLU A 77 -5.16 -2.43 9.05
CA GLU A 77 -3.96 -1.82 9.66
C GLU A 77 -2.83 -2.85 9.85
N ILE A 78 -3.14 -4.14 9.69
CA ILE A 78 -2.24 -5.26 10.04
C ILE A 78 -1.80 -6.09 8.81
N ASP A 79 -2.53 -6.07 7.69
CA ASP A 79 -2.15 -6.85 6.51
C ASP A 79 -1.06 -6.11 5.73
N GLN A 80 0.16 -6.57 5.94
CA GLN A 80 1.34 -6.14 5.23
C GLN A 80 2.06 -7.34 4.61
N LEU A 81 2.52 -7.18 3.38
CA LEU A 81 3.37 -8.14 2.70
C LEU A 81 4.75 -7.53 2.51
N GLU A 82 5.81 -8.27 2.86
CA GLU A 82 7.16 -7.81 2.55
C GLU A 82 7.43 -7.93 1.06
N MET A 83 8.02 -6.88 0.48
CA MET A 83 8.43 -6.85 -0.92
C MET A 83 9.95 -7.01 -1.02
N VAL A 84 10.41 -8.18 -1.42
CA VAL A 84 11.84 -8.47 -1.64
C VAL A 84 12.17 -8.21 -3.10
N PHE A 85 13.06 -7.24 -3.35
CA PHE A 85 13.50 -6.91 -4.70
C PHE A 85 14.49 -7.97 -5.22
N GLN A 86 14.24 -8.46 -6.43
CA GLN A 86 15.11 -9.39 -7.13
C GLN A 86 15.87 -8.64 -8.25
N PRO A 87 17.17 -8.38 -8.09
CA PRO A 87 17.94 -7.57 -9.05
C PRO A 87 18.07 -8.22 -10.42
N THR A 88 18.10 -9.55 -10.49
CA THR A 88 18.28 -10.29 -11.74
C THR A 88 17.08 -10.17 -12.67
N THR A 89 15.88 -10.00 -12.13
CA THR A 89 14.62 -9.92 -12.88
C THR A 89 13.95 -8.56 -12.78
N TYR A 90 14.54 -7.62 -12.03
CA TYR A 90 13.97 -6.30 -11.72
C TYR A 90 12.53 -6.36 -11.18
N SER A 91 12.19 -7.43 -10.47
CA SER A 91 10.85 -7.67 -9.92
C SER A 91 10.87 -7.63 -8.39
N HIS A 92 9.69 -7.52 -7.78
CA HIS A 92 9.53 -7.74 -6.34
C HIS A 92 8.77 -9.04 -6.11
N THR A 93 9.23 -9.85 -5.17
CA THR A 93 8.49 -11.00 -4.64
C THR A 93 7.78 -10.57 -3.36
N MET A 94 6.49 -10.88 -3.25
CA MET A 94 5.72 -10.62 -2.04
C MET A 94 5.82 -11.82 -1.09
N ILE A 95 6.15 -11.56 0.17
CA ILE A 95 6.27 -12.57 1.22
C ILE A 95 5.26 -12.25 2.32
N ASP A 96 4.36 -13.20 2.58
CA ASP A 96 3.47 -13.19 3.73
C ASP A 96 4.14 -13.90 4.91
N HIS A 97 4.40 -13.15 5.99
CA HIS A 97 4.99 -13.71 7.20
C HIS A 97 3.95 -14.19 8.22
N SER A 98 2.67 -13.92 7.99
CA SER A 98 1.58 -14.36 8.89
C SER A 98 1.38 -15.88 8.90
N ALA A 99 1.82 -16.56 7.83
CA ALA A 99 1.72 -18.01 7.68
C ALA A 99 2.80 -18.81 8.45
N LYS A 100 3.74 -18.15 9.13
CA LYS A 100 4.75 -18.82 9.98
C LYS A 100 4.25 -18.86 11.44
N ASN A 101 3.46 -19.88 11.75
CA ASN A 101 3.29 -20.43 13.10
C ASN A 101 3.89 -21.83 13.14
#